data_AF-J9EH43-F1
#
_entry.id   AF-J9EH43-F1
#
_cell.length_a   1.000
_cell.length_b   1.000
_cell.length_c   1.000
_cell.angle_alpha   90.00
_cell.angle_beta   90.00
_cell.angle_gamma   90.00
#
_symmetry.space_group_name_H-M   'P 1'
#
loop_
_entity.id
_entity.type
_entity.pdbx_description
1 polymer ?
#
loop_
_entity_poly.entity_id
_entity_poly.type
_entity_poly.pdbx_seq_one_letter_code
_entity_poly.pdbx_strand_id
1 'polypeptide(L)'
;MIQNYRKWDALNELHIAIRANKPGLVLYTLQRHRSLNINSNLMRTSALSLAVRNQSEPIVRILLDYNCELNKLSSDESGRLETPLYTAVRLHNYAIVELLL
;
A
#
# COMPACT_ATOMS: atom_id res chain seq x y z
N MET A 1 4.48 22.88 -14.11
CA MET A 1 4.08 21.67 -14.88
C MET A 1 4.96 20.43 -14.61
N ILE A 2 6.26 20.56 -14.31
CA ILE A 2 7.18 19.41 -14.14
C ILE A 2 6.97 18.63 -12.82
N GLN A 3 6.52 19.28 -11.74
CA GLN A 3 6.39 18.62 -10.43
C GLN A 3 5.26 17.58 -10.36
N ASN A 4 4.15 17.79 -11.09
CA ASN A 4 3.04 16.83 -11.11
C ASN A 4 3.40 15.54 -11.83
N TYR A 5 4.24 15.61 -12.87
CA TYR A 5 4.70 14.45 -13.62
C TYR A 5 5.56 13.53 -12.74
N ARG A 6 6.55 14.11 -12.04
CA ARG A 6 7.42 13.38 -11.10
C ARG A 6 6.64 12.71 -9.96
N LYS A 7 5.56 13.32 -9.48
CA LYS A 7 4.72 12.74 -8.42
C LYS A 7 3.96 11.51 -8.91
N TRP A 8 3.44 11.56 -10.15
CA TRP A 8 2.73 10.45 -10.77
C TRP A 8 3.67 9.28 -11.04
N ASP A 9 4.90 9.56 -11.47
CA ASP A 9 5.95 8.55 -11.66
C ASP A 9 6.31 7.85 -10.34
N ALA A 10 6.49 8.61 -9.25
CA ALA A 10 6.83 8.04 -7.94
C ALA A 10 5.70 7.16 -7.34
N LEU A 11 4.44 7.55 -7.52
CA LEU A 11 3.29 6.73 -7.11
C LEU A 11 3.22 5.44 -7.93
N ASN A 12 3.44 5.51 -9.24
CA ASN A 12 3.50 4.33 -10.09
C ASN A 12 4.67 3.40 -9.71
N GLU A 13 5.84 3.96 -9.40
CA GLU A 13 7.00 3.21 -8.94
C GLU A 13 6.67 2.45 -7.64
N LEU A 14 6.07 3.13 -6.66
CA LEU A 14 5.61 2.51 -5.41
C LEU A 14 4.58 1.40 -5.67
N HIS A 15 3.61 1.66 -6.55
CA HIS A 15 2.59 0.69 -6.91
C HIS A 15 3.19 -0.58 -7.52
N ILE A 16 4.11 -0.44 -8.48
CA ILE A 16 4.79 -1.55 -9.13
C ILE A 16 5.62 -2.34 -8.11
N ALA A 17 6.32 -1.66 -7.21
CA ALA A 17 7.13 -2.29 -6.17
C ALA A 17 6.29 -3.15 -5.22
N ILE A 18 5.15 -2.62 -4.76
CA ILE A 18 4.21 -3.37 -3.91
C ILE A 18 3.63 -4.53 -4.69
N ARG A 19 3.14 -4.32 -5.92
CA ARG A 19 2.54 -5.35 -6.78
C ARG A 19 3.52 -6.48 -7.10
N ALA A 20 4.80 -6.18 -7.26
CA ALA A 20 5.87 -7.16 -7.46
C ALA A 20 6.29 -7.87 -6.15
N ASN A 21 5.68 -7.52 -5.02
CA ASN A 21 5.99 -8.01 -3.68
C ASN A 21 7.49 -7.91 -3.35
N LYS A 22 8.09 -6.73 -3.58
CA LYS A 22 9.51 -6.46 -3.34
C LYS A 22 9.70 -5.45 -2.20
N PRO A 23 9.80 -5.89 -0.92
CA PRO A 23 9.91 -4.98 0.23
C PRO A 23 11.09 -4.00 0.13
N GLY A 24 12.25 -4.46 -0.34
CA GLY A 24 13.42 -3.59 -0.52
C GLY A 24 13.20 -2.48 -1.54
N LEU A 25 12.44 -2.75 -2.62
CA LEU A 25 12.11 -1.74 -3.62
C LEU A 25 11.07 -0.75 -3.06
N VAL A 26 10.09 -1.24 -2.30
CA VAL A 26 9.12 -0.37 -1.59
C VAL A 26 9.86 0.60 -0.68
N LEU A 27 10.75 0.08 0.17
CA LEU A 27 11.54 0.90 1.09
C LEU A 27 12.41 1.90 0.33
N TYR A 28 13.11 1.47 -0.71
CA TYR A 28 13.93 2.34 -1.56
C TYR A 28 13.11 3.49 -2.18
N THR A 29 11.94 3.21 -2.76
CA THR A 29 11.08 4.23 -3.36
C THR A 29 10.57 5.23 -2.31
N LEU A 30 10.15 4.76 -1.13
CA LEU A 30 9.71 5.63 -0.04
C LEU A 30 10.84 6.51 0.50
N GLN A 31 12.04 5.96 0.66
CA GLN A 31 13.22 6.72 1.10
C GLN A 31 13.66 7.78 0.08
N ARG A 32 13.60 7.44 -1.22
CA ARG A 32 13.94 8.35 -2.33
C ARG A 32 12.93 9.48 -2.48
N HIS A 33 11.66 9.22 -2.20
CA HIS A 33 10.56 10.17 -2.37
C HIS A 33 9.92 10.56 -1.03
N ARG A 34 10.69 11.23 -0.15
CA ARG A 34 10.22 11.62 1.20
C ARG A 34 8.94 12.47 1.24
N SER A 35 8.62 13.20 0.16
CA SER A 35 7.39 14.00 0.04
C SER A 35 6.23 13.27 -0.64
N LEU A 36 6.38 11.96 -0.91
CA LEU A 36 5.35 11.15 -1.54
C LEU A 36 4.15 11.02 -0.60
N ASN A 37 2.97 11.34 -1.11
CA ASN A 37 1.73 11.06 -0.39
C ASN A 37 1.37 9.58 -0.59
N ILE A 38 1.80 8.72 0.33
CA ILE A 38 1.52 7.28 0.32
C ILE A 38 0.03 6.94 0.41
N ASN A 39 -0.78 7.88 0.91
CA ASN A 39 -2.24 7.74 1.03
C ASN A 39 -2.98 8.14 -0.24
N SER A 40 -2.27 8.53 -1.30
CA SER A 40 -2.89 8.63 -2.62
C SER A 40 -3.26 7.24 -3.13
N ASN A 41 -4.43 7.14 -3.76
CA ASN A 41 -4.86 5.89 -4.37
C ASN A 41 -3.95 5.55 -5.55
N LEU A 42 -3.34 4.37 -5.49
CA LEU A 42 -2.59 3.74 -6.56
C LEU A 42 -3.58 2.92 -7.39
N MET A 43 -4.04 3.47 -8.51
CA MET A 43 -5.02 2.79 -9.38
C MET A 43 -6.29 2.35 -8.60
N ARG A 44 -6.90 3.28 -7.84
CA ARG A 44 -8.08 3.04 -6.96
C ARG A 44 -7.85 2.11 -5.76
N THR A 45 -6.60 1.74 -5.47
CA THR A 45 -6.24 0.92 -4.31
C THR A 45 -5.21 1.65 -3.46
N SER A 46 -5.36 1.64 -2.14
CA SER A 46 -4.35 2.17 -1.24
C SER A 46 -3.09 1.30 -1.24
N ALA A 47 -1.93 1.87 -0.94
CA ALA A 47 -0.69 1.10 -0.79
C ALA A 47 -0.86 -0.03 0.24
N LEU A 48 -1.50 0.26 1.37
CA LEU A 48 -1.72 -0.70 2.45
C LEU A 48 -2.65 -1.84 2.02
N SER A 49 -3.79 -1.54 1.41
CA SER A 49 -4.71 -2.57 0.91
C SER A 49 -4.06 -3.48 -0.12
N LEU A 50 -3.20 -2.95 -1.00
CA LEU A 50 -2.47 -3.77 -1.97
C LEU A 50 -1.45 -4.69 -1.29
N ALA A 51 -0.72 -4.20 -0.28
CA ALA A 51 0.21 -5.01 0.51
C ALA A 51 -0.50 -6.14 1.26
N VAL A 52 -1.68 -5.85 1.83
CA VAL A 52 -2.54 -6.84 2.49
C VAL A 52 -3.06 -7.89 1.50
N ARG A 53 -3.51 -7.48 0.31
CA ARG A 53 -3.92 -8.42 -0.76
C ARG A 53 -2.78 -9.34 -1.20
N ASN A 54 -1.55 -8.83 -1.22
CA ASN A 54 -0.36 -9.63 -1.47
C ASN A 54 0.05 -10.51 -0.29
N GLN A 55 -0.67 -10.44 0.84
CA GLN A 55 -0.38 -11.16 2.08
C GLN A 55 1.07 -10.94 2.56
N SER A 56 1.61 -9.73 2.34
CA SER A 56 3.01 -9.41 2.57
C SER A 56 3.21 -8.65 3.87
N GLU A 57 3.45 -9.38 4.97
CA GLU A 57 3.77 -8.77 6.27
C GLU A 57 4.94 -7.78 6.21
N PRO A 58 6.06 -8.03 5.50
CA PRO A 58 7.16 -7.08 5.46
C PRO A 58 6.76 -5.74 4.82
N ILE A 59 5.94 -5.76 3.77
CA ILE A 59 5.48 -4.53 3.12
C ILE A 59 4.45 -3.83 3.99
N VAL A 60 3.55 -4.57 4.66
CA VAL A 60 2.62 -3.99 5.64
C VAL A 60 3.41 -3.24 6.72
N ARG A 61 4.42 -3.87 7.34
CA ARG A 61 5.27 -3.21 8.35
C ARG A 61 5.93 -1.93 7.83
N ILE A 62 6.53 -1.99 6.63
CA ILE A 62 7.13 -0.80 6.00
C ILE A 62 6.09 0.32 5.86
N LEU A 63 4.88 0.02 5.38
CA LEU A 63 3.87 1.06 5.18
C LEU A 63 3.33 1.63 6.51
N LEU A 64 3.25 0.81 7.55
CA LEU A 64 2.89 1.24 8.91
C LEU A 64 3.95 2.16 9.50
N ASP A 65 5.24 1.83 9.34
CA ASP A 65 6.38 2.67 9.78
C ASP A 65 6.39 4.04 9.09
N TYR A 66 5.77 4.15 7.91
CA TYR A 66 5.61 5.40 7.16
C TYR A 66 4.26 6.10 7.41
N ASN A 67 3.54 5.74 8.48
CA ASN A 67 2.29 6.37 8.91
C ASN A 67 1.18 6.38 7.84
N CYS A 68 1.00 5.28 7.11
CA CYS A 68 -0.11 5.16 6.17
C CYS A 68 -1.50 5.16 6.87
N GLU A 69 -2.53 5.55 6.12
CA GLU A 69 -3.91 5.58 6.57
C GLU A 69 -4.48 4.15 6.68
N LEU A 70 -4.64 3.65 7.91
CA LEU A 70 -5.04 2.26 8.21
C LEU A 70 -6.41 1.86 7.66
N ASN A 71 -7.37 2.79 7.65
CA ASN A 71 -8.78 2.50 7.34
C ASN A 71 -9.19 2.94 5.94
N LYS A 72 -8.23 3.26 5.07
CA LYS A 72 -8.52 3.75 3.73
C LYS A 72 -9.24 2.69 2.90
N LEU A 73 -10.47 2.98 2.51
CA LEU A 73 -11.27 2.10 1.65
C LEU A 73 -10.61 1.93 0.28
N SER A 74 -10.51 0.68 -0.16
CA SER A 74 -9.97 0.31 -1.47
C SER A 74 -10.86 -0.71 -2.15
N SER A 75 -10.85 -0.69 -3.48
CA SER A 75 -11.60 -1.64 -4.30
C SER A 75 -10.91 -3.01 -4.30
N ASP A 76 -11.67 -4.07 -4.00
CA ASP A 76 -11.29 -5.44 -4.33
C ASP A 76 -11.45 -5.71 -5.84
N GLU A 77 -11.16 -6.95 -6.25
CA GLU A 77 -11.26 -7.40 -7.65
C GLU A 77 -12.70 -7.40 -8.19
N SER A 78 -13.69 -7.46 -7.30
CA SER A 78 -15.12 -7.40 -7.62
C SER A 78 -15.67 -5.97 -7.58
N GLY A 79 -14.84 -4.97 -7.29
CA GLY A 79 -15.28 -3.58 -7.18
C GLY A 79 -15.80 -3.16 -5.81
N ARG A 80 -15.86 -4.09 -4.83
CA ARG A 80 -16.35 -3.79 -3.48
C ARG A 80 -15.31 -3.01 -2.70
N LEU A 81 -15.76 -2.05 -1.91
CA LEU A 81 -14.87 -1.26 -1.06
C LEU A 81 -14.67 -1.97 0.28
N GLU A 82 -13.42 -2.27 0.62
CA GLU A 82 -13.02 -2.90 1.87
C GLU A 82 -11.92 -2.08 2.55
N THR A 83 -11.86 -2.14 3.89
CA THR A 83 -10.68 -1.68 4.63
C THR A 83 -9.56 -2.73 4.53
N PRO A 84 -8.28 -2.32 4.70
CA PRO A 84 -7.17 -3.25 4.84
C PRO A 84 -7.43 -4.35 5.88
N LEU A 85 -7.96 -3.99 7.06
CA LEU A 85 -8.27 -4.97 8.11
C LEU A 85 -9.33 -5.99 7.66
N TYR A 86 -10.43 -5.53 7.04
CA TYR A 86 -11.45 -6.45 6.53
C TYR A 86 -10.88 -7.41 5.49
N THR A 87 -9.99 -6.92 4.62
CA THR A 87 -9.31 -7.74 3.61
C THR A 87 -8.45 -8.81 4.28
N ALA A 88 -7.67 -8.45 5.31
CA ALA A 88 -6.82 -9.40 6.05
C ALA A 88 -7.64 -10.49 6.74
N VAL A 89 -8.77 -10.14 7.36
CA VAL A 89 -9.72 -11.09 7.97
C VAL A 89 -10.29 -12.04 6.93
N ARG A 90 -10.77 -11.51 5.79
CA ARG A 90 -11.34 -12.31 4.68
C ARG A 90 -10.32 -13.27 4.07
N LEU A 91 -9.04 -12.89 4.05
CA LEU A 91 -7.94 -13.74 3.57
C LEU A 91 -7.39 -14.69 4.64
N HIS A 92 -7.95 -14.68 5.87
CA HIS A 92 -7.51 -15.50 7.00
C HIS A 92 -6.02 -15.32 7.37
N ASN A 93 -5.47 -14.12 7.14
CA ASN A 93 -4.09 -13.81 7.46
C ASN A 93 -3.99 -13.17 8.86
N TYR A 94 -3.92 -14.02 9.88
CA TYR A 94 -3.89 -13.60 11.29
C TYR A 94 -2.71 -12.67 11.62
N ALA A 95 -1.53 -12.93 11.06
CA ALA A 95 -0.36 -12.09 11.31
C ALA A 95 -0.56 -10.65 10.80
N ILE A 96 -1.19 -10.48 9.63
CA ILE A 96 -1.53 -9.13 9.14
C ILE A 96 -2.70 -8.52 9.92
N VAL A 97 -3.66 -9.32 10.39
CA VAL A 97 -4.71 -8.83 11.29
C VAL A 97 -4.09 -8.24 12.56
N GLU A 98 -3.15 -8.95 13.19
CA GLU A 98 -2.43 -8.46 14.37
C GLU A 98 -1.63 -7.18 14.08
N LEU A 99 -1.07 -7.03 12.87
CA LEU A 99 -0.37 -5.80 12.49
C LEU A 99 -1.27 -4.58 12.30
N LEU A 100 -2.57 -4.80 12.08
CA LEU A 100 -3.53 -3.74 11.76
C LEU A 100 -4.44 -3.37 12.94
N LEU A 101 -4.26 -4.01 14.11
CA LEU A 101 -4.95 -3.72 15.37
C LEU A 101 -4.05 -2.92 16.33
#